data_AF-A0A351WMT7-F1
#
_entry.id   AF-A0A351WMT7-F1
#
_cell.length_a   1.000
_cell.length_b   1.000
_cell.length_c   1.000
_cell.angle_alpha   90.00
_cell.angle_beta   90.00
_cell.angle_gamma   90.00
#
_symmetry.space_group_name_H-M   'P 1'
#
loop_
_entity.id
_entity.type
_entity.pdbx_description
1 polymer ?
#
loop_
_entity_poly.entity_id
_entity_poly.type
_entity_poly.pdbx_seq_one_letter_code
_entity_poly.pdbx_strand_id
1 'polypeptide(L)'
;MMKTHTMLSCLFLVLLAMIDVSCVSGDEDRPVRITYPYVAPTARTAAILDGLPKVHVGMSGAEVRSRLGAPDEVNPTYNSIHVKAAKKIGYSFVYVIQRKQEAGSVVEKDEKLVRVHFGLDDRVVNIISVGLKGQTDAVE
;
A
#
# COMPACT_ATOMS: atom_id res chain seq x y z
N MET A 1 26.84 -29.55 -63.54
CA MET A 1 27.95 -28.77 -62.93
C MET A 1 27.38 -27.44 -62.47
N MET A 2 27.07 -27.30 -61.18
CA MET A 2 26.94 -26.03 -60.44
C MET A 2 26.65 -26.41 -58.98
N LYS A 3 27.66 -26.18 -58.12
CA LYS A 3 27.53 -26.10 -56.67
C LYS A 3 26.78 -24.81 -56.35
N THR A 4 25.97 -24.80 -55.29
CA THR A 4 26.14 -23.83 -54.19
C THR A 4 25.03 -23.88 -53.12
N HIS A 5 25.44 -23.51 -51.90
CA HIS A 5 24.66 -22.99 -50.77
C HIS A 5 24.09 -23.95 -49.72
N THR A 6 25.01 -24.65 -49.06
CA THR A 6 24.96 -24.90 -47.62
C THR A 6 25.07 -23.57 -46.87
N MET A 7 23.95 -22.90 -46.62
CA MET A 7 23.85 -21.81 -45.63
C MET A 7 22.38 -21.66 -45.19
N LEU A 8 21.90 -22.65 -44.44
CA LEU A 8 20.67 -22.53 -43.66
C LEU A 8 21.03 -22.80 -42.20
N SER A 9 21.97 -21.97 -41.71
CA SER A 9 22.57 -22.04 -40.38
C SER A 9 22.05 -20.86 -39.56
N CYS A 10 21.38 -21.19 -38.45
CA CYS A 10 21.38 -20.37 -37.23
C CYS A 10 20.55 -19.07 -37.15
N LEU A 11 19.43 -18.93 -37.86
CA LEU A 11 18.53 -17.77 -37.62
C LEU A 11 17.07 -18.15 -37.28
N PHE A 12 16.86 -19.21 -36.50
CA PHE A 12 15.51 -19.59 -36.04
C PHE A 12 15.47 -20.21 -34.64
N LEU A 13 16.40 -19.84 -33.75
CA LEU A 13 16.53 -20.44 -32.41
C LEU A 13 16.78 -19.43 -31.28
N VAL A 14 16.38 -18.17 -31.48
CA VAL A 14 16.42 -17.11 -30.46
C VAL A 14 15.16 -16.25 -30.55
N LEU A 15 13.98 -16.88 -30.57
CA LEU A 15 12.75 -16.21 -30.14
C LEU A 15 12.46 -16.73 -28.73
N LEU A 16 13.09 -16.07 -27.77
CA LEU A 16 12.83 -16.13 -26.33
C LEU A 16 11.32 -16.31 -26.08
N ALA A 17 10.84 -17.32 -25.35
CA ALA A 17 11.11 -17.55 -23.92
C ALA A 17 10.96 -16.29 -23.06
N MET A 18 9.85 -15.55 -23.22
CA MET A 18 9.37 -14.56 -22.25
C MET A 18 7.85 -14.38 -22.44
N ILE A 19 7.06 -15.39 -22.09
CA ILE A 19 5.69 -15.14 -21.64
C ILE A 19 5.68 -15.54 -20.17
N ASP A 20 6.27 -14.69 -19.34
CA ASP A 20 5.93 -14.64 -17.93
C ASP A 20 4.44 -14.33 -17.86
N VAL A 21 3.63 -15.39 -17.78
CA VAL A 21 2.29 -15.31 -17.24
C VAL A 21 2.47 -14.90 -15.79
N SER A 22 2.65 -13.60 -15.59
CA SER A 22 2.51 -12.98 -14.30
C SER A 22 1.09 -13.28 -13.88
N CYS A 23 0.94 -14.20 -12.93
CA CYS A 23 -0.28 -14.32 -12.15
C CYS A 23 -0.53 -12.94 -11.53
N VAL A 24 -1.30 -12.10 -12.22
CA VAL A 24 -2.12 -11.07 -11.58
C VAL A 24 -3.16 -11.86 -10.81
N SER A 25 -2.77 -12.32 -9.63
CA SER A 25 -3.70 -12.58 -8.56
C SER A 25 -4.25 -11.20 -8.19
N GLY A 26 -5.30 -10.79 -8.90
CA GLY A 26 -6.20 -9.74 -8.45
C GLY A 26 -6.94 -10.24 -7.23
N ASP A 27 -6.21 -10.43 -6.14
CA ASP A 27 -6.81 -10.74 -4.86
C ASP A 27 -7.42 -9.44 -4.34
N GLU A 28 -8.67 -9.56 -3.93
CA GLU A 28 -9.65 -8.51 -4.05
C GLU A 28 -9.32 -7.30 -3.16
N ASP A 29 -9.57 -6.09 -3.67
CA ASP A 29 -9.52 -4.80 -2.96
C ASP A 29 -10.65 -4.69 -1.91
N ARG A 30 -10.99 -5.80 -1.24
CA ARG A 30 -11.98 -5.86 -0.17
C ARG A 30 -11.27 -5.49 1.13
N PRO A 31 -11.74 -4.46 1.86
CA PRO A 31 -11.16 -4.10 3.14
C PRO A 31 -11.23 -5.31 4.08
N VAL A 32 -10.11 -5.62 4.73
CA VAL A 32 -10.05 -6.67 5.74
C VAL A 32 -11.01 -6.28 6.86
N ARG A 33 -12.04 -7.11 7.09
CA ARG A 33 -12.99 -6.86 8.18
C ARG A 33 -12.33 -7.16 9.52
N ILE A 34 -11.78 -6.14 10.17
CA ILE A 34 -11.16 -6.23 11.49
C ILE A 34 -12.24 -6.49 12.56
N THR A 35 -11.99 -7.46 13.44
CA THR A 35 -12.77 -7.72 14.66
C THR A 35 -11.96 -7.34 15.90
N TYR A 36 -12.61 -6.74 16.89
CA TYR A 36 -11.94 -6.25 18.10
C TYR A 36 -12.04 -7.23 19.28
N PRO A 37 -10.98 -7.37 20.11
CA PRO A 37 -9.67 -6.75 19.96
C PRO A 37 -8.88 -7.33 18.78
N TYR A 38 -8.11 -6.47 18.12
CA TYR A 38 -7.30 -6.84 16.97
C TYR A 38 -5.81 -6.65 17.25
N VAL A 39 -5.05 -7.68 16.85
CA VAL A 39 -3.59 -7.66 16.75
C VAL A 39 -3.24 -8.28 15.41
N ALA A 40 -2.50 -7.55 14.58
CA ALA A 40 -2.06 -8.05 13.29
C ALA A 40 -1.12 -9.26 13.47
N PRO A 41 -1.21 -10.28 12.60
CA PRO A 41 -0.24 -11.39 12.61
C PRO A 41 1.20 -10.88 12.53
N THR A 42 2.15 -11.63 13.10
CA THR A 42 3.57 -11.23 13.13
C THR A 42 4.13 -10.93 11.74
N ALA A 43 3.78 -11.75 10.73
CA ALA A 43 4.19 -11.53 9.34
C ALA A 43 3.64 -10.22 8.76
N ARG A 44 2.38 -9.88 9.05
CA ARG A 44 1.75 -8.63 8.62
C ARG A 44 2.45 -7.43 9.26
N THR A 45 2.71 -7.51 10.56
CA THR A 45 3.41 -6.47 11.33
C THR A 45 4.81 -6.24 10.78
N ALA A 46 5.59 -7.30 10.56
CA ALA A 46 6.92 -7.20 9.96
C ALA A 46 6.88 -6.57 8.56
N ALA A 47 5.94 -7.00 7.70
CA ALA A 47 5.81 -6.44 6.36
C ALA A 47 5.49 -4.93 6.38
N ILE A 48 4.61 -4.48 7.29
CA ILE A 48 4.31 -3.04 7.45
C ILE A 48 5.56 -2.29 7.91
N LEU A 49 6.23 -2.78 8.95
CA LEU A 49 7.39 -2.09 9.54
C LEU A 49 8.61 -2.06 8.61
N ASP A 50 8.86 -3.12 7.85
CA ASP A 50 9.96 -3.19 6.86
C ASP A 50 9.64 -2.42 5.58
N GLY A 51 8.36 -2.23 5.28
CA GLY A 51 7.89 -1.46 4.12
C GLY A 51 7.83 0.04 4.40
N LEU A 52 7.51 0.46 5.63
CA LEU A 52 7.27 1.85 6.01
C LEU A 52 8.41 2.81 5.63
N PRO A 53 9.71 2.51 5.90
CA PRO A 53 10.81 3.41 5.54
C PRO A 53 10.95 3.67 4.03
N LYS A 54 10.28 2.87 3.19
CA LYS A 54 10.31 2.98 1.74
C LYS A 54 9.16 3.83 1.20
N VAL A 55 8.21 4.24 2.04
CA VAL A 55 7.07 5.08 1.68
C VAL A 55 7.42 6.55 1.93
N HIS A 56 7.16 7.42 0.95
CA HIS A 56 7.42 8.85 1.05
C HIS A 56 6.38 9.67 0.28
N VAL A 57 6.35 10.97 0.58
CA VAL A 57 5.48 11.98 -0.08
C VAL A 57 5.64 11.92 -1.60
N GLY A 58 4.53 11.98 -2.33
CA GLY A 58 4.48 11.89 -3.79
C GLY A 58 4.30 10.48 -4.37
N MET A 59 4.43 9.42 -3.58
CA MET A 59 4.07 8.07 -4.04
C MET A 59 2.58 7.96 -4.37
N SER A 60 2.23 7.13 -5.35
CA SER A 60 0.85 6.76 -5.66
C SER A 60 0.28 5.75 -4.66
N GLY A 61 -1.04 5.61 -4.60
CA GLY A 61 -1.68 4.58 -3.77
C GLY A 61 -1.25 3.16 -4.18
N ALA A 62 -0.99 2.92 -5.46
CA ALA A 62 -0.48 1.64 -5.96
C ALA A 62 0.95 1.34 -5.46
N GLU A 63 1.83 2.33 -5.50
CA GLU A 63 3.19 2.20 -4.96
C GLU A 63 3.18 1.91 -3.46
N VAL A 64 2.34 2.61 -2.69
CA VAL A 64 2.19 2.35 -1.25
C VAL A 64 1.71 0.92 -0.99
N ARG A 65 0.69 0.44 -1.72
CA ARG A 65 0.20 -0.94 -1.62
C ARG A 65 1.27 -1.97 -1.95
N SER A 66 2.15 -1.70 -2.92
CA SER A 66 3.27 -2.58 -3.25
C SER A 66 4.31 -2.70 -2.12
N ARG A 67 4.40 -1.71 -1.22
CA ARG A 67 5.35 -1.69 -0.10
C ARG A 67 4.74 -2.21 1.20
N LEU A 68 3.49 -1.84 1.47
CA LEU A 68 2.83 -2.10 2.75
C LEU A 68 1.76 -3.20 2.65
N GLY A 69 1.48 -3.75 1.47
CA GLY A 69 0.35 -4.64 1.24
C GLY A 69 -0.99 -3.91 1.19
N ALA A 70 -2.10 -4.66 1.21
CA ALA A 70 -3.43 -4.08 1.21
C ALA A 70 -3.73 -3.33 2.52
N PRO A 71 -4.35 -2.13 2.48
CA PRO A 71 -4.77 -1.44 3.69
C PRO A 71 -5.95 -2.15 4.36
N ASP A 72 -6.06 -2.01 5.66
CA ASP A 72 -7.20 -2.55 6.41
C ASP A 72 -8.42 -1.62 6.30
N GLU A 73 -8.19 -0.31 6.19
CA GLU A 73 -9.24 0.69 5.99
C GLU A 73 -8.84 1.70 4.91
N VAL A 74 -9.84 2.16 4.17
CA VAL A 74 -9.71 3.28 3.22
C VAL A 74 -10.71 4.36 3.61
N ASN A 75 -10.21 5.45 4.19
CA ASN A 75 -11.05 6.49 4.79
C ASN A 75 -11.00 7.78 3.97
N PRO A 76 -12.13 8.30 3.46
CA PRO A 76 -12.15 9.60 2.80
C PRO A 76 -11.76 10.72 3.77
N THR A 77 -11.03 11.72 3.28
CA THR A 77 -10.65 12.91 4.06
C THR A 77 -11.41 14.12 3.54
N TYR A 78 -12.01 14.89 4.44
CA TYR A 78 -12.83 16.06 4.11
C TYR A 78 -12.26 17.33 4.74
N ASN A 79 -12.43 18.46 4.06
CA ASN A 79 -12.23 19.77 4.65
C ASN A 79 -13.30 20.01 5.73
N SER A 80 -12.87 20.25 6.98
CA SER A 80 -13.74 20.38 8.15
C SER A 80 -14.37 21.77 8.34
N ILE A 81 -14.23 22.71 7.39
CA ILE A 81 -14.71 24.09 7.59
C ILE A 81 -16.24 24.16 7.73
N HIS A 82 -17.03 23.28 7.10
CA HIS A 82 -18.48 23.15 7.36
C HIS A 82 -18.99 21.72 7.11
N VAL A 83 -19.58 21.08 8.13
CA VAL A 83 -20.09 19.69 8.06
C VAL A 83 -21.13 19.48 6.94
N LYS A 84 -21.99 20.49 6.68
CA LYS A 84 -23.02 20.43 5.62
C LYS A 84 -22.48 20.62 4.20
N ALA A 85 -21.24 21.10 4.05
CA ALA A 85 -20.60 21.38 2.76
C ALA A 85 -19.18 20.78 2.68
N ALA A 86 -18.94 19.71 3.44
CA ALA A 86 -17.62 19.12 3.59
C ALA A 86 -17.14 18.58 2.23
N LYS A 87 -16.18 19.29 1.62
CA LYS A 87 -15.57 18.88 0.35
C LYS A 87 -14.53 17.81 0.64
N LYS A 88 -14.60 16.67 -0.08
CA LYS A 88 -13.54 15.67 -0.06
C LYS A 88 -12.24 16.32 -0.56
N ILE A 89 -11.18 16.22 0.23
CA ILE A 89 -9.84 16.75 -0.09
C ILE A 89 -8.81 15.64 -0.30
N GLY A 90 -9.21 14.39 -0.12
CA GLY A 90 -8.32 13.26 -0.26
C GLY A 90 -8.90 12.00 0.34
N TYR A 91 -8.02 11.07 0.70
CA TYR A 91 -8.36 9.86 1.42
C TYR A 91 -7.13 9.36 2.19
N SER A 92 -7.28 8.28 2.96
CA SER A 92 -6.16 7.66 3.66
C SER A 92 -6.25 6.14 3.62
N PHE A 93 -5.08 5.52 3.57
CA PHE A 93 -4.90 4.10 3.87
C PHE A 93 -4.52 3.95 5.33
N VAL A 94 -5.18 3.02 6.02
CA VAL A 94 -4.90 2.69 7.41
C VAL A 94 -4.41 1.25 7.48
N TYR A 95 -3.24 1.06 8.08
CA TYR A 95 -2.60 -0.22 8.32
C TYR A 95 -2.57 -0.46 9.83
N VAL A 96 -3.50 -1.26 10.33
CA VAL A 96 -3.67 -1.51 11.76
C VAL A 96 -2.71 -2.59 12.20
N ILE A 97 -1.90 -2.30 13.21
CA ILE A 97 -1.05 -3.29 13.90
C ILE A 97 -1.74 -3.76 15.18
N GLN A 98 -2.39 -2.86 15.90
CA GLN A 98 -3.10 -3.16 17.14
C GLN A 98 -4.26 -2.19 17.36
N ARG A 99 -5.41 -2.71 17.79
CA ARG A 99 -6.54 -1.91 18.26
C ARG A 99 -7.43 -2.74 19.18
N LYS A 100 -7.61 -2.35 20.45
CA LYS A 100 -8.40 -3.11 21.44
C LYS A 100 -9.91 -3.00 21.24
N GLN A 101 -10.39 -1.87 20.76
CA GLN A 101 -11.81 -1.57 20.63
C GLN A 101 -12.07 -0.70 19.41
N GLU A 102 -13.29 -0.78 18.88
CA GLU A 102 -13.69 -0.07 17.66
C GLU A 102 -13.62 1.46 17.82
N ALA A 103 -14.21 1.96 18.91
CA ALA A 103 -14.36 3.38 19.19
C ALA A 103 -13.60 3.79 20.46
N GLY A 104 -13.42 5.10 20.64
CA GLY A 104 -12.66 5.70 21.74
C GLY A 104 -11.43 6.46 21.25
N SER A 105 -10.73 7.09 22.18
CA SER A 105 -9.45 7.76 21.96
C SER A 105 -8.34 6.76 21.59
N VAL A 106 -7.24 7.28 21.05
CA VAL A 106 -6.02 6.51 20.75
C VAL A 106 -5.54 5.71 21.96
N VAL A 107 -5.64 6.30 23.16
CA VAL A 107 -5.23 5.68 24.43
C VAL A 107 -6.18 4.55 24.83
N GLU A 108 -7.49 4.78 24.80
CA GLU A 108 -8.50 3.75 25.13
C GLU A 108 -8.44 2.57 24.15
N LYS A 109 -8.12 2.85 22.88
CA LYS A 109 -7.95 1.85 21.84
C LYS A 109 -6.61 1.11 21.92
N ASP A 110 -5.64 1.60 22.70
CA ASP A 110 -4.24 1.15 22.69
C ASP A 110 -3.73 0.99 21.24
N GLU A 111 -3.96 2.05 20.45
CA GLU A 111 -3.88 1.99 18.99
C GLU A 111 -2.43 2.04 18.50
N LYS A 112 -2.08 1.06 17.65
CA LYS A 112 -0.83 1.04 16.88
C LYS A 112 -1.17 0.89 15.42
N LEU A 113 -0.83 1.88 14.60
CA LEU A 113 -1.10 1.85 13.17
C LEU A 113 -0.18 2.77 12.38
N VAL A 114 -0.15 2.57 11.07
CA VAL A 114 0.36 3.52 10.09
C VAL A 114 -0.82 4.06 9.31
N ARG A 115 -0.89 5.39 9.15
CA ARG A 115 -1.86 6.06 8.29
C ARG A 115 -1.14 6.84 7.21
N VAL A 116 -1.47 6.54 5.96
CA VAL A 116 -0.92 7.25 4.78
C VAL A 116 -2.04 8.08 4.20
N HIS A 117 -1.85 9.40 4.14
CA HIS A 117 -2.80 10.35 3.58
C HIS A 117 -2.45 10.65 2.13
N PHE A 118 -3.48 10.72 1.29
CA PHE A 118 -3.39 11.02 -0.12
C PHE A 118 -4.19 12.27 -0.47
N GLY A 119 -3.67 13.05 -1.41
CA GLY A 119 -4.39 14.14 -2.05
C GLY A 119 -5.49 13.62 -2.99
N LEU A 120 -6.16 14.54 -3.69
CA LEU A 120 -7.15 14.21 -4.71
C LEU A 120 -6.55 13.58 -5.97
N ASP A 121 -5.24 13.72 -6.16
CA ASP A 121 -4.45 13.24 -7.29
C ASP A 121 -3.79 11.87 -7.04
N ASP A 122 -4.22 11.16 -6.01
CA ASP A 122 -3.67 9.85 -5.59
C ASP A 122 -2.23 9.91 -5.07
N ARG A 123 -1.71 11.09 -4.69
CA ARG A 123 -0.34 11.25 -4.20
C ARG A 123 -0.27 11.34 -2.69
N VAL A 124 0.70 10.64 -2.08
CA VAL A 124 0.97 10.73 -0.64
C VAL A 124 1.27 12.18 -0.29
N VAL A 125 0.52 12.74 0.65
CA VAL A 125 0.73 14.09 1.20
C VAL A 125 1.23 14.06 2.63
N ASN A 126 0.96 12.99 3.39
CA ASN A 126 1.41 12.85 4.77
C ASN A 126 1.43 11.38 5.21
N ILE A 127 2.29 11.02 6.16
CA ILE A 127 2.41 9.69 6.74
C ILE A 127 2.47 9.85 8.26
N ILE A 128 1.56 9.19 8.97
CA ILE A 128 1.44 9.28 10.44
C ILE A 128 1.60 7.88 11.03
N SER A 129 2.49 7.77 12.03
CA SER A 129 2.64 6.56 12.84
C SER A 129 2.05 6.80 14.22
N VAL A 130 1.07 5.99 14.61
CA VAL A 130 0.43 6.08 15.92
C VAL A 130 0.92 4.93 16.79
N GLY A 131 1.39 5.22 17.99
CA GLY A 131 1.79 4.19 18.97
C GLY A 131 3.03 3.37 18.61
N LEU A 132 3.74 3.72 17.53
CA LEU A 132 5.00 3.11 17.12
C LEU A 132 6.17 3.92 17.70
N LYS A 133 7.06 3.29 18.48
CA LYS A 133 8.24 3.97 19.04
C LYS A 133 9.30 4.13 17.95
N GLY A 134 9.83 5.35 17.77
CA GLY A 134 11.08 5.60 17.03
C GLY A 134 10.96 6.12 15.59
N GLN A 135 9.79 6.56 15.11
CA GLN A 135 9.67 7.27 13.82
C GLN A 135 8.84 8.54 14.04
N THR A 136 9.56 9.63 14.32
CA THR A 136 9.05 10.98 14.55
C THR A 136 8.39 11.54 13.30
N ASP A 137 7.28 12.26 13.49
CA ASP A 137 6.56 13.01 12.47
C ASP A 137 7.51 13.94 11.69
N ALA A 138 7.91 13.54 10.48
CA ALA A 138 8.66 14.39 9.57
C ALA A 138 7.68 15.20 8.72
N VAL A 139 7.31 16.38 9.20
CA VAL A 139 6.80 17.48 8.37
C VAL A 139 7.43 18.78 8.89
N GLU A 140 8.44 19.27 8.18
CA GLU A 140 8.82 20.69 8.20
C GLU A 140 7.98 21.44 7.15
#